data_AF-A0A9D5DQF2-F1
#
_entry.id   AF-A0A9D5DQF2-F1
#
_cell.length_a   1.000
_cell.length_b   1.000
_cell.length_c   1.000
_cell.angle_alpha   90.00
_cell.angle_beta   90.00
_cell.angle_gamma   90.00
#
_symmetry.space_group_name_H-M   'P 1'
#
loop_
_entity.id
_entity.type
_entity.pdbx_description
1 polymer ?
#
loop_
_entity_poly.entity_id
_entity_poly.type
_entity_poly.pdbx_seq_one_letter_code
_entity_poly.pdbx_strand_id
1 'polypeptide(L)'
;MNFLEEEKLRKKVVIKTFVFLPVAVVTGMILANVAMEKGVPSIRQLLITVLASYIVTTVVWLLQSEDKQIERERKLQKRLDHKSKMRRVIEGIGAIVVTYFIIKLVYPLL
;
A
#
# COMPACT_ATOMS: atom_id res chain seq x y z
N MET A 1 1.58 26.34 12.50
CA MET A 1 0.87 25.08 12.22
C MET A 1 0.35 24.57 13.54
N ASN A 2 -0.92 24.21 13.64
CA ASN A 2 -1.47 23.78 14.92
C ASN A 2 -0.87 22.42 15.31
N PHE A 3 -0.41 22.28 16.54
CA PHE A 3 0.09 21.02 17.11
C PHE A 3 -0.84 19.82 16.81
N LEU A 4 -2.15 20.08 16.89
CA LEU A 4 -3.21 19.11 16.60
C LEU A 4 -3.23 18.61 15.14
N GLU A 5 -2.78 19.42 14.19
CA GLU A 5 -2.77 19.09 12.77
C GLU A 5 -1.57 18.18 12.42
N GLU A 6 -0.43 18.45 13.04
CA GLU A 6 0.78 17.63 12.93
C GLU A 6 0.62 16.27 13.59
N GLU A 7 -0.02 16.22 14.77
CA GLU A 7 -0.31 14.96 15.46
C GLU A 7 -1.27 14.08 14.65
N LYS A 8 -2.29 14.67 14.01
CA LYS A 8 -3.20 13.96 13.09
C LYS A 8 -2.44 13.38 11.89
N LEU A 9 -1.54 14.15 11.29
CA LEU A 9 -0.69 13.70 10.20
C LEU A 9 0.21 12.54 10.63
N ARG A 10 0.85 12.63 11.80
CA ARG A 10 1.70 11.58 12.35
C ARG A 10 0.91 10.29 12.58
N LYS A 11 -0.25 10.37 13.23
CA LYS A 11 -1.16 9.22 13.41
C LYS A 11 -1.54 8.58 12.08
N LYS A 12 -1.87 9.38 11.07
CA LYS A 12 -2.23 8.91 9.74
C LYS A 12 -1.07 8.19 9.05
N VAL A 13 0.14 8.73 9.14
CA VAL A 13 1.35 8.10 8.60
C VAL A 13 1.60 6.75 9.28
N VAL A 14 1.52 6.68 10.61
CA VAL A 14 1.69 5.43 11.37
C VAL A 14 0.66 4.38 10.95
N ILE A 15 -0.63 4.73 10.88
CA ILE A 15 -1.68 3.80 10.43
C ILE A 15 -1.42 3.33 9.00
N LYS A 16 -1.06 4.25 8.10
CA LYS A 16 -0.78 3.91 6.70
C LYS A 16 0.41 2.97 6.56
N THR A 17 1.45 3.18 7.35
CA THR A 17 2.64 2.36 7.31
C THR A 17 2.42 1.00 7.97
N PHE A 18 1.87 0.96 9.19
CA PHE A 18 1.81 -0.28 9.99
C PHE A 18 0.50 -1.06 9.88
N VAL A 19 -0.52 -0.50 9.25
CA VAL A 19 -1.80 -1.20 9.00
C VAL A 19 -2.03 -1.35 7.51
N PHE A 20 -2.11 -0.25 6.76
CA PHE A 20 -2.49 -0.34 5.35
C PHE A 20 -1.43 -1.01 4.48
N LEU A 21 -0.14 -0.79 4.74
CA LEU A 21 0.91 -1.40 3.91
C LEU A 21 0.97 -2.93 4.09
N PRO A 22 1.00 -3.49 5.32
CA PRO A 22 0.85 -4.93 5.53
C PRO A 22 -0.42 -5.51 4.88
N VAL A 23 -1.57 -4.87 5.08
CA VAL A 23 -2.84 -5.30 4.47
C VAL A 23 -2.77 -5.29 2.95
N ALA A 24 -2.16 -4.26 2.34
CA ALA A 24 -1.99 -4.15 0.90
C ALA A 24 -1.08 -5.25 0.34
N VAL A 25 0.00 -5.60 1.06
CA VAL A 25 0.90 -6.69 0.68
C VAL A 25 0.17 -8.04 0.69
N VAL A 26 -0.56 -8.33 1.77
CA VAL A 26 -1.35 -9.57 1.88
C VAL A 26 -2.44 -9.64 0.81
N THR A 27 -3.17 -8.54 0.62
CA THR A 27 -4.20 -8.44 -0.43
C THR A 27 -3.58 -8.64 -1.81
N GLY A 28 -2.44 -8.01 -2.08
CA GLY A 28 -1.71 -8.17 -3.34
C GLY A 28 -1.28 -9.61 -3.60
N MET A 29 -0.81 -10.32 -2.57
CA MET A 29 -0.48 -11.75 -2.68
C MET A 29 -1.70 -12.60 -3.01
N ILE A 30 -2.83 -12.36 -2.35
CA ILE A 30 -4.08 -13.09 -2.62
C ILE A 30 -4.52 -12.86 -4.07
N LEU A 31 -4.57 -11.59 -4.50
CA LEU A 31 -4.93 -11.22 -5.87
C LEU A 31 -3.99 -11.85 -6.90
N ALA A 32 -2.68 -11.87 -6.62
CA ALA A 32 -1.70 -12.52 -7.50
C ALA A 32 -1.94 -14.03 -7.61
N ASN A 33 -2.21 -14.73 -6.50
CA ASN A 33 -2.48 -16.18 -6.54
C ASN A 33 -3.78 -16.50 -7.29
N VAL A 34 -4.82 -15.69 -7.09
CA VAL A 34 -6.08 -15.81 -7.84
C VAL A 34 -5.85 -15.55 -9.33
N ALA A 35 -5.09 -14.52 -9.69
CA ALA A 35 -4.78 -14.19 -11.08
C ALA A 35 -3.92 -15.26 -11.78
N MET A 36 -3.09 -15.98 -11.04
CA MET A 36 -2.25 -17.09 -11.53
C MET A 36 -2.97 -18.45 -11.48
N GLU A 37 -4.27 -18.49 -11.17
CA GLU A 37 -5.06 -19.74 -11.05
C GLU A 37 -4.51 -20.74 -9.99
N LYS A 38 -3.71 -20.25 -9.02
CA LYS A 38 -3.12 -21.07 -7.95
C LYS A 38 -4.06 -21.30 -6.77
N GLY A 39 -5.28 -20.75 -6.83
CA GLY A 39 -6.26 -20.79 -5.74
C GLY A 39 -5.93 -19.83 -4.60
N VAL A 40 -6.56 -20.03 -3.44
CA VAL A 40 -6.33 -19.19 -2.25
C VAL A 40 -5.06 -19.66 -1.53
N PRO A 41 -4.16 -18.75 -1.10
CA PRO A 41 -2.98 -19.14 -0.35
C PRO A 41 -3.32 -19.86 0.95
N SER A 42 -2.50 -20.83 1.34
CA SER A 42 -2.66 -21.51 2.63
C SER A 42 -2.50 -20.56 3.81
N ILE A 43 -3.15 -20.87 4.94
CA ILE A 43 -3.06 -20.07 6.17
C ILE A 43 -1.60 -19.87 6.61
N ARG A 44 -0.77 -20.92 6.50
CA ARG A 44 0.67 -20.84 6.81
C ARG A 44 1.38 -19.79 5.95
N GLN A 45 1.11 -19.78 4.64
CA GLN A 45 1.70 -18.78 3.74
C GLN A 45 1.21 -17.37 4.07
N LEU A 46 -0.08 -17.19 4.35
CA LEU A 46 -0.63 -15.89 4.75
C LEU A 46 0.03 -15.36 6.02
N LEU A 47 0.20 -16.21 7.04
CA LEU A 47 0.88 -15.84 8.30
C LEU A 47 2.34 -15.44 8.07
N ILE A 48 3.07 -16.20 7.26
CA ILE A 48 4.46 -15.87 6.89
C ILE A 48 4.51 -14.52 6.18
N THR A 49 3.60 -14.28 5.23
CA THR A 49 3.54 -13.02 4.48
C THR A 49 3.19 -11.84 5.38
N VAL A 50 2.26 -12.00 6.33
CA VAL A 50 1.95 -10.98 7.33
C VAL A 50 3.20 -10.63 8.14
N LEU A 51 3.88 -11.64 8.70
CA LEU A 51 5.09 -11.42 9.50
C LEU A 51 6.20 -10.75 8.68
N ALA A 52 6.47 -11.25 7.48
CA ALA A 52 7.45 -10.68 6.57
C ALA A 52 7.11 -9.21 6.23
N SER A 53 5.84 -8.91 5.96
CA SER A 53 5.39 -7.54 5.67
C SER A 53 5.65 -6.59 6.84
N TYR A 54 5.42 -7.03 8.08
CA TYR A 54 5.71 -6.22 9.27
C TYR A 54 7.20 -5.99 9.48
N ILE A 55 8.04 -7.01 9.28
CA ILE A 55 9.49 -6.89 9.38
C ILE A 55 10.01 -5.87 8.36
N VAL A 56 9.64 -6.03 7.09
CA VAL A 56 10.06 -5.09 6.02
C VAL A 56 9.55 -3.68 6.30
N THR A 57 8.28 -3.54 6.69
CA THR A 57 7.69 -2.25 7.06
C THR A 57 8.50 -1.56 8.16
N THR A 58 8.88 -2.30 9.20
CA THR A 58 9.65 -1.78 10.34
C THR A 58 11.05 -1.36 9.91
N VAL A 59 11.74 -2.18 9.13
CA VAL A 59 13.07 -1.85 8.60
C VAL A 59 13.00 -0.59 7.74
N VAL A 60 12.04 -0.51 6.81
CA VAL A 60 11.84 0.67 5.96
C VAL A 60 11.50 1.91 6.79
N TRP A 61 10.69 1.76 7.84
CA TRP A 61 10.36 2.85 8.75
C TRP A 61 11.60 3.38 9.47
N LEU A 62 12.45 2.50 10.01
CA LEU A 62 13.68 2.89 10.69
C LEU A 62 14.67 3.62 9.76
N LEU A 63 14.70 3.25 8.48
CA LEU A 63 15.53 3.90 7.47
C LEU A 63 14.98 5.27 7.00
N GLN A 64 13.73 5.59 7.30
CA GLN A 64 13.08 6.83 6.86
C GLN A 64 12.77 7.76 8.03
N SER A 65 13.37 8.94 8.05
CA SER A 65 13.05 9.97 9.06
C SER A 65 11.55 10.28 9.10
N GLU A 66 10.94 10.26 10.29
CA GLU A 66 9.50 10.53 10.50
C GLU A 66 9.08 11.86 9.86
N ASP A 67 9.90 12.91 9.99
CA ASP A 67 9.61 14.24 9.46
C ASP A 67 9.44 14.26 7.93
N LYS A 68 10.29 13.53 7.20
CA LYS A 68 10.15 13.39 5.74
C LYS A 68 8.88 12.65 5.36
N GLN A 69 8.43 11.68 6.17
CA GLN A 69 7.19 10.95 5.91
C GLN A 69 5.96 11.83 6.15
N ILE A 70 5.97 12.61 7.23
CA ILE A 70 4.94 13.61 7.54
C ILE A 70 4.88 14.68 6.42
N GLU A 71 6.02 15.18 5.96
CA GLU A 71 6.07 16.18 4.89
C GLU A 71 5.54 15.60 3.56
N ARG A 72 5.88 14.35 3.23
CA ARG A 72 5.33 13.65 2.06
C ARG A 72 3.81 13.53 2.14
N GLU A 73 3.28 13.10 3.28
CA GLU A 73 1.83 12.96 3.46
C GLU A 73 1.12 14.32 3.39
N ARG A 74 1.74 15.39 3.91
CA ARG A 74 1.24 16.77 3.77
C ARG A 74 1.19 17.21 2.31
N LYS A 75 2.27 16.99 1.54
CA LYS A 75 2.30 17.30 0.10
C LYS A 75 1.25 16.49 -0.66
N LEU A 76 1.04 15.24 -0.27
CA LEU A 76 0.03 14.37 -0.86
C LEU A 76 -1.40 14.86 -0.58
N GLN A 77 -1.71 15.24 0.66
CA GLN A 77 -3.02 15.82 1.00
C GLN A 77 -3.30 17.09 0.18
N LYS A 78 -2.36 18.04 0.12
CA LYS A 78 -2.51 19.24 -0.71
C LYS A 78 -2.80 18.92 -2.18
N ARG A 79 -2.14 17.90 -2.73
CA ARG A 79 -2.40 17.45 -4.11
C ARG A 79 -3.78 16.79 -4.26
N LEU A 80 -4.20 15.99 -3.29
CA LEU A 80 -5.49 15.29 -3.32
C LEU A 80 -6.67 16.25 -3.12
N ASP A 81 -6.50 17.32 -2.34
CA ASP A 81 -7.51 18.36 -2.15
C ASP A 81 -7.76 19.13 -3.45
N HIS A 82 -6.73 19.25 -4.30
CA HIS A 82 -6.85 19.84 -5.63
C HIS A 82 -7.43 18.88 -6.69
N LYS A 83 -7.51 17.57 -6.41
CA LYS A 83 -8.05 16.56 -7.34
C LYS A 83 -9.50 16.21 -7.00
N SER A 84 -10.37 16.28 -8.02
CA SER A 84 -11.75 15.77 -7.92
C SER A 84 -11.79 14.30 -7.47
N LYS A 85 -12.77 13.95 -6.63
CA LYS A 85 -13.01 12.58 -6.14
C LYS A 85 -13.13 11.59 -7.31
N MET A 86 -13.80 11.98 -8.40
CA MET A 86 -14.02 11.13 -9.56
C MET A 86 -12.71 10.76 -10.27
N ARG A 87 -11.79 11.72 -10.39
CA ARG A 87 -10.47 11.50 -11.02
C ARG A 87 -9.62 10.51 -10.22
N ARG A 88 -9.72 10.52 -8.89
CA ARG A 88 -9.02 9.57 -8.01
C ARG A 88 -9.51 8.14 -8.17
N VAL A 89 -10.82 7.95 -8.34
CA VAL A 89 -11.41 6.62 -8.56
C VAL A 89 -10.96 6.05 -9.90
N ILE A 90 -10.98 6.86 -10.96
CA ILE A 90 -10.55 6.42 -12.31
C ILE A 90 -9.06 6.02 -12.31
N GLU A 91 -8.19 6.82 -11.67
CA GLU A 91 -6.77 6.48 -11.53
C GLU A 91 -6.56 5.15 -10.77
N GLY A 92 -7.34 4.93 -9.70
CA GLY A 92 -7.29 3.68 -8.93
C GLY A 92 -7.71 2.45 -9.74
N ILE A 93 -8.84 2.54 -10.45
CA ILE A 93 -9.32 1.45 -11.32
C ILE A 93 -8.31 1.20 -12.45
N GLY A 94 -7.80 2.26 -13.07
CA GLY A 94 -6.78 2.15 -14.11
C GLY A 94 -5.53 1.42 -13.63
N ALA A 95 -5.04 1.73 -12.42
CA ALA A 95 -3.89 1.04 -11.84
C ALA A 95 -4.14 -0.46 -11.61
N ILE A 96 -5.34 -0.83 -11.15
CA ILE A 96 -5.72 -2.24 -10.94
C ILE A 96 -5.75 -2.99 -12.28
N VAL A 97 -6.39 -2.41 -13.30
CA VAL A 97 -6.49 -3.00 -14.64
C VAL A 97 -5.11 -3.18 -15.26
N VAL A 98 -4.26 -2.15 -15.21
CA VAL A 98 -2.88 -2.22 -15.73
C VAL A 98 -2.07 -3.30 -15.00
N THR A 99 -2.17 -3.36 -13.68
CA THR A 99 -1.47 -4.37 -12.88
C THR A 99 -1.91 -5.79 -13.26
N TYR A 100 -3.22 -6.00 -13.44
CA TYR A 100 -3.76 -7.28 -13.91
C TYR A 100 -3.20 -7.69 -15.28
N PHE A 101 -3.15 -6.76 -16.24
CA PHE A 101 -2.58 -7.02 -17.56
C PHE A 101 -1.10 -7.38 -17.51
N ILE A 102 -0.31 -6.67 -16.69
CA ILE A 102 1.13 -6.98 -16.51
C ILE A 102 1.31 -8.40 -15.96
N ILE A 103 0.57 -8.77 -14.90
CA ILE A 103 0.64 -10.12 -14.31
C ILE A 103 0.31 -11.17 -15.37
N LYS A 104 -0.75 -10.96 -16.17
CA LYS A 104 -1.17 -11.91 -17.21
C LYS A 104 -0.16 -12.04 -18.35
N LEU A 105 0.54 -10.96 -18.72
CA LEU A 105 1.57 -10.99 -19.76
C LEU A 105 2.87 -11.63 -19.30
N VAL A 106 3.25 -11.43 -18.02
CA VAL A 106 4.49 -11.98 -17.45
C VAL A 106 4.33 -13.44 -17.03
N TYR A 107 3.13 -13.88 -16.64
CA TYR A 107 2.87 -15.25 -16.20
C TYR A 107 3.30 -16.35 -17.20
N PRO A 108 2.98 -16.29 -18.50
CA PRO A 108 3.41 -17.34 -19.44
C PRO A 108 4.92 -17.38 -19.69
N LEU A 109 5.69 -16.41 -19.18
CA LEU A 109 7.15 -16.34 -19.26
C LEU A 109 7.84 -16.89 -17.99
N LEU A 110 7.08 -17.28 -16.96
CA LEU A 110 7.53 -17.82 -15.67
C LEU A 110 7.10 -19.27 -15.49
#